data_AF-G3WYI8-F1
#
_entry.id   AF-G3WYI8-F1
#
_cell.length_a   1.000
_cell.length_b   1.000
_cell.length_c   1.000
_cell.angle_alpha   90.00
_cell.angle_beta   90.00
_cell.angle_gamma   90.00
#
_symmetry.space_group_name_H-M   'P 1'
#
loop_
_entity.id
_entity.type
_entity.pdbx_description
1 polymer ?
#
loop_
_entity_poly.entity_id
_entity_poly.type
_entity_poly.pdbx_seq_one_letter_code
_entity_poly.pdbx_strand_id
1 'polypeptide(L)'
;MATITCTRFTEEYQLFEELGKGAFSIVRRCVKVLAGQEYAAKIINTKKLSARDHQKLEREARICRLLKHPNIVRLHDSISEEGHHYLIFDLVTGGELFEDIVAREYYSEADASHCIQQILEAVLHCHQMGVVHRDLKPENLLLASKLKGAAVKLADFGLAIEVEGEQQAWFGFAGTPGYLSPEVLRKDPYGKPVDLWACGVILYILLVGYPPFWDEDQHRLYQQIKAGAYDFPSPEWDTVTPEAKDLINKMLTINPSKRITAAEALKHPWISHRSTVASCMHRQETVDCLKKFNARRKLKGAILTTMLATRNFSGGKSGGNKKNDGVKESSESTNTTIEDEDTKVWSRNSKPVHTTILNPHIHLMGDESACIAYIRITQYVDANGIPRTAQSEETRIWHRRDGKWQIVHFHRSGAPSVLP
;
A
#
# COMPACT_ATOMS: atom_id res chain seq x y z
N MET A 1 44.13 -3.19 -4.76
CA MET A 1 43.03 -3.14 -5.74
C MET A 1 41.95 -4.08 -5.26
N ALA A 2 40.81 -3.58 -4.80
CA ALA A 2 39.67 -4.43 -4.47
C ALA A 2 39.01 -4.86 -5.79
N THR A 3 39.00 -6.15 -6.06
CA THR A 3 38.22 -6.76 -7.15
C THR A 3 36.74 -6.50 -6.89
N ILE A 4 36.16 -5.51 -7.57
CA ILE A 4 34.72 -5.31 -7.63
C ILE A 4 34.19 -6.40 -8.56
N THR A 5 33.83 -7.56 -8.02
CA THR A 5 32.99 -8.52 -8.73
C THR A 5 31.67 -7.82 -9.06
N CYS A 6 31.42 -7.60 -10.35
CA CYS A 6 30.14 -7.09 -10.84
C CYS A 6 29.11 -8.20 -10.65
N THR A 7 28.46 -8.24 -9.50
CA THR A 7 27.47 -9.26 -9.14
C THR A 7 26.19 -9.01 -9.90
N ARG A 8 25.91 -9.82 -10.93
CA ARG A 8 24.64 -9.77 -11.66
C ARG A 8 23.58 -10.50 -10.85
N PHE A 9 22.38 -9.92 -10.80
CA PHE A 9 21.24 -10.54 -10.11
C PHE A 9 20.96 -11.93 -10.68
N THR A 10 21.03 -12.09 -12.00
CA THR A 10 20.78 -13.37 -12.68
C THR A 10 21.81 -14.47 -12.40
N GLU A 11 22.98 -14.11 -11.89
CA GLU A 11 24.03 -15.08 -11.53
C GLU A 11 23.86 -15.59 -10.09
N GLU A 12 23.34 -14.73 -9.20
CA GLU A 12 23.18 -15.06 -7.78
C GLU A 12 21.78 -15.51 -7.39
N TYR A 13 20.74 -15.09 -8.12
CA TYR A 13 19.35 -15.27 -7.73
C TYR A 13 18.50 -15.85 -8.87
N GLN A 14 17.62 -16.78 -8.52
CA GLN A 14 16.58 -17.32 -9.39
C GLN A 14 15.21 -16.73 -9.03
N LEU A 15 14.46 -16.21 -10.01
CA LEU A 15 13.12 -15.63 -9.82
C LEU A 15 11.99 -16.66 -9.92
N PHE A 16 10.96 -16.47 -9.10
CA PHE A 16 9.76 -17.30 -9.02
C PHE A 16 8.47 -16.46 -9.09
N GLU A 17 7.39 -16.84 -8.43
CA GLU A 17 6.08 -16.17 -8.57
C GLU A 17 6.07 -14.70 -8.12
N GLU A 18 5.10 -13.94 -8.63
CA GLU A 18 4.82 -12.56 -8.23
C GLU A 18 4.11 -12.54 -6.87
N LEU A 19 4.64 -11.73 -5.95
CA LEU A 19 4.09 -11.51 -4.61
C LEU A 19 3.27 -10.22 -4.56
N GLY A 20 3.62 -9.23 -5.38
CA GLY A 20 2.91 -7.95 -5.44
C GLY A 20 3.41 -7.05 -6.57
N LYS A 21 2.66 -5.98 -6.84
CA LYS A 21 2.93 -5.06 -7.94
C LYS A 21 2.66 -3.62 -7.53
N GLY A 22 3.63 -2.75 -7.81
CA GLY A 22 3.51 -1.30 -7.67
C GLY A 22 3.48 -0.60 -9.02
N ALA A 23 3.46 0.74 -8.99
CA ALA A 23 3.40 1.55 -10.22
C ALA A 23 4.62 1.37 -11.15
N PHE A 24 5.81 1.22 -10.57
CA PHE A 24 7.10 1.11 -11.29
C PHE A 24 7.92 -0.11 -10.88
N SER A 25 7.35 -0.98 -10.05
CA SER A 25 8.05 -2.15 -9.52
C SER A 25 7.15 -3.37 -9.45
N ILE A 26 7.78 -4.55 -9.47
CA ILE A 26 7.14 -5.83 -9.21
C ILE A 26 7.95 -6.51 -8.12
N VAL A 27 7.27 -7.10 -7.14
CA VAL A 27 7.89 -7.91 -6.10
C VAL A 27 7.71 -9.38 -6.46
N ARG A 28 8.79 -10.12 -6.57
CA ARG A 28 8.77 -11.57 -6.86
C ARG A 28 9.56 -12.32 -5.80
N ARG A 29 9.14 -13.56 -5.51
CA ARG A 29 9.99 -14.46 -4.72
C ARG A 29 11.26 -14.78 -5.51
N CYS A 30 12.40 -14.82 -4.83
CA CYS A 30 13.65 -15.31 -5.40
C CYS A 30 14.40 -16.22 -4.43
N VAL A 31 15.31 -17.02 -4.96
CA VAL A 31 16.19 -17.90 -4.16
C VAL A 31 17.64 -17.60 -4.52
N LYS A 32 18.49 -17.41 -3.51
CA LYS A 32 19.93 -17.26 -3.71
C LYS A 32 20.54 -18.61 -4.07
N VAL A 33 21.06 -18.76 -5.29
CA VAL A 33 21.42 -20.05 -5.90
C VAL A 33 22.41 -20.84 -5.05
N LEU A 34 23.47 -20.20 -4.56
CA LEU A 34 24.52 -20.88 -3.80
C LEU A 34 24.11 -21.26 -2.37
N ALA A 35 23.17 -20.53 -1.77
CA ALA A 35 22.78 -20.73 -0.38
C ALA A 35 21.44 -21.48 -0.21
N GLY A 36 20.63 -21.55 -1.27
CA GLY A 36 19.27 -22.08 -1.21
C GLY A 36 18.29 -21.23 -0.38
N GLN A 37 18.70 -20.02 0.05
CA GLN A 37 17.88 -19.16 0.92
C GLN A 37 16.90 -18.31 0.09
N GLU A 38 15.66 -18.22 0.56
CA GLU A 38 14.58 -17.48 -0.11
C GLU A 38 14.49 -16.01 0.33
N TYR A 39 14.10 -15.15 -0.61
CA TYR A 39 13.97 -13.70 -0.46
C TYR A 39 12.81 -13.15 -1.29
N ALA A 40 12.48 -11.88 -1.07
CA ALA A 40 11.61 -11.10 -1.94
C ALA A 40 12.45 -10.08 -2.73
N ALA A 41 12.47 -10.19 -4.05
CA ALA A 41 13.12 -9.23 -4.94
C ALA A 41 12.11 -8.18 -5.41
N LYS A 42 12.29 -6.93 -4.98
CA LYS A 42 11.60 -5.77 -5.55
C LYS A 42 12.37 -5.32 -6.80
N ILE A 43 11.81 -5.61 -7.96
CA ILE A 43 12.39 -5.35 -9.28
C ILE A 43 11.83 -4.03 -9.79
N ILE A 44 12.70 -3.06 -10.01
CA ILE A 44 12.34 -1.68 -10.36
C ILE A 44 12.87 -1.39 -11.76
N ASN A 45 12.00 -0.93 -12.67
CA ASN A 45 12.41 -0.59 -14.02
C ASN A 45 12.99 0.84 -14.05
N THR A 46 14.32 0.96 -14.07
CA THR A 46 15.02 2.25 -14.01
C THR A 46 14.88 3.06 -15.29
N LYS A 47 14.64 2.42 -16.45
CA LYS A 47 14.41 3.12 -17.73
C LYS A 47 13.15 4.00 -17.70
N LYS A 48 12.21 3.71 -16.81
CA LYS A 48 10.95 4.46 -16.66
C LYS A 48 10.99 5.52 -15.55
N LEU A 49 12.10 5.65 -14.83
CA LEU A 49 12.21 6.56 -13.71
C LEU A 49 12.71 7.94 -14.15
N SER A 50 12.08 8.98 -13.61
CA SER A 50 12.63 10.33 -13.70
C SER A 50 13.91 10.45 -12.85
N ALA A 51 14.69 11.52 -13.04
CA ALA A 51 15.84 11.82 -12.18
C ALA A 51 15.43 11.92 -10.69
N ARG A 52 14.25 12.47 -10.43
CA ARG A 52 13.68 12.56 -9.08
C ARG A 52 13.36 11.19 -8.49
N ASP A 53 12.90 10.25 -9.31
CA ASP A 53 12.56 8.90 -8.83
C ASP A 53 13.81 8.04 -8.62
N HIS A 54 14.89 8.28 -9.37
CA HIS A 54 16.21 7.70 -9.07
C HIS A 54 16.71 8.13 -7.69
N GLN A 55 16.62 9.42 -7.35
CA GLN A 55 17.02 9.91 -6.01
C GLN A 55 16.17 9.29 -4.89
N LYS A 56 14.87 9.07 -5.12
CA LYS A 56 14.01 8.37 -4.14
C LYS A 56 14.45 6.92 -3.96
N LEU A 57 14.79 6.23 -5.05
CA LEU A 57 15.26 4.85 -5.02
C LEU A 57 16.57 4.72 -4.22
N GLU A 58 17.55 5.60 -4.47
CA GLU A 58 18.80 5.63 -3.70
C GLU A 58 18.56 5.88 -2.21
N ARG A 59 17.64 6.79 -1.88
CA ARG A 59 17.24 7.04 -0.49
C ARG A 59 16.58 5.82 0.14
N GLU A 60 15.63 5.18 -0.56
CA GLU A 60 14.95 3.97 -0.07
C GLU A 60 15.97 2.86 0.21
N ALA A 61 16.89 2.59 -0.73
CA ALA A 61 17.93 1.58 -0.55
C ALA A 61 18.86 1.89 0.63
N ARG A 62 19.26 3.17 0.81
CA ARG A 62 20.08 3.62 1.94
C ARG A 62 19.36 3.43 3.27
N ILE A 63 18.12 3.91 3.39
CA ILE A 63 17.30 3.77 4.60
C ILE A 63 17.11 2.30 4.95
N CYS A 64 16.69 1.47 3.99
CA CYS A 64 16.46 0.05 4.25
C CYS A 64 17.73 -0.71 4.65
N ARG A 65 18.91 -0.25 4.22
CA ARG A 65 20.20 -0.83 4.64
C ARG A 65 20.59 -0.43 6.08
N LEU A 66 20.19 0.76 6.51
CA LEU A 66 20.39 1.27 7.88
C LEU A 66 19.50 0.53 8.89
N LEU A 67 18.24 0.28 8.52
CA LEU A 67 17.23 -0.26 9.42
C LEU A 67 17.36 -1.78 9.59
N LYS A 68 17.83 -2.21 10.77
CA LYS A 68 17.93 -3.62 11.16
C LYS A 68 17.17 -3.85 12.46
N HIS A 69 15.94 -4.35 12.33
CA HIS A 69 15.05 -4.60 13.47
C HIS A 69 14.19 -5.85 13.21
N PRO A 70 13.88 -6.69 14.20
CA PRO A 70 13.05 -7.89 14.02
C PRO A 70 11.68 -7.59 13.39
N ASN A 71 11.07 -6.46 13.74
CA ASN A 71 9.78 -6.00 13.23
C ASN A 71 9.87 -5.09 11.98
N ILE A 72 11.00 -5.10 11.25
CA ILE A 72 11.14 -4.42 9.97
C ILE A 72 11.54 -5.47 8.92
N VAL A 73 11.00 -5.36 7.70
CA VAL A 73 11.45 -6.17 6.56
C VAL A 73 12.85 -5.72 6.15
N ARG A 74 13.85 -6.56 6.42
CA ARG A 74 15.26 -6.20 6.22
C ARG A 74 15.65 -6.25 4.74
N LEU A 75 16.43 -5.26 4.29
CA LEU A 75 17.17 -5.31 3.03
C LEU A 75 18.49 -6.08 3.21
N HIS A 76 18.69 -7.11 2.41
CA HIS A 76 19.92 -7.90 2.37
C HIS A 76 20.88 -7.38 1.30
N ASP A 77 20.35 -7.04 0.13
CA ASP A 77 21.18 -6.63 -1.00
C ASP A 77 20.48 -5.61 -1.92
N SER A 78 21.28 -4.88 -2.68
CA SER A 78 20.83 -3.87 -3.64
C SER A 78 21.70 -3.95 -4.89
N ILE A 79 21.15 -4.49 -5.97
CA ILE A 79 21.88 -4.79 -7.20
C ILE A 79 21.33 -3.91 -8.33
N SER A 80 22.20 -3.15 -8.98
CA SER A 80 21.85 -2.32 -10.14
C SER A 80 22.35 -2.99 -11.42
N GLU A 81 21.45 -3.22 -12.36
CA GLU A 81 21.76 -3.73 -13.70
C GLU A 81 21.25 -2.77 -14.79
N GLU A 82 21.57 -3.05 -16.06
CA GLU A 82 21.09 -2.24 -17.16
C GLU A 82 19.55 -2.22 -17.24
N GLY A 83 18.97 -1.08 -16.90
CA GLY A 83 17.53 -0.83 -16.96
C GLY A 83 16.69 -1.40 -15.82
N HIS A 84 17.31 -2.07 -14.85
CA HIS A 84 16.62 -2.61 -13.67
C HIS A 84 17.45 -2.43 -12.40
N HIS A 85 16.76 -2.19 -11.28
CA HIS A 85 17.35 -2.22 -9.94
C HIS A 85 16.60 -3.25 -9.10
N TYR A 86 17.34 -4.11 -8.42
CA TYR A 86 16.81 -5.16 -7.55
C TYR A 86 17.12 -4.80 -6.09
N LEU A 87 16.08 -4.72 -5.27
CA LEU A 87 16.21 -4.64 -3.82
C LEU A 87 15.78 -5.99 -3.22
N ILE A 88 16.70 -6.66 -2.52
CA ILE A 88 16.51 -8.02 -2.01
C ILE A 88 16.15 -7.95 -0.54
N PHE A 89 14.91 -8.26 -0.21
CA PHE A 89 14.34 -8.16 1.13
C PHE A 89 14.10 -9.54 1.76
N ASP A 90 13.92 -9.57 3.09
CA ASP A 90 13.29 -10.71 3.78
C ASP A 90 12.03 -11.14 3.02
N LEU A 91 11.90 -12.45 2.74
CA LEU A 91 10.63 -13.01 2.30
C LEU A 91 9.67 -13.11 3.49
N VAL A 92 8.52 -12.45 3.40
CA VAL A 92 7.43 -12.58 4.39
C VAL A 92 6.23 -13.26 3.73
N THR A 93 5.69 -14.29 4.38
CA THR A 93 4.65 -15.16 3.79
C THR A 93 3.32 -15.15 4.54
N GLY A 94 3.22 -14.38 5.63
CA GLY A 94 2.00 -14.26 6.43
C GLY A 94 0.92 -13.37 5.82
N GLY A 95 1.26 -12.54 4.83
CA GLY A 95 0.32 -11.59 4.22
C GLY A 95 0.13 -10.32 5.07
N GLU A 96 -0.94 -9.59 4.81
CA GLU A 96 -1.28 -8.35 5.53
C GLU A 96 -1.86 -8.68 6.92
N LEU A 97 -1.40 -7.99 7.97
CA LEU A 97 -1.88 -8.16 9.35
C LEU A 97 -3.41 -8.07 9.46
N PHE A 98 -4.00 -7.11 8.75
CA PHE A 98 -5.44 -6.86 8.80
C PHE A 98 -6.26 -8.00 8.19
N GLU A 99 -5.71 -8.76 7.24
CA GLU A 99 -6.39 -9.92 6.66
C GLU A 99 -6.32 -11.12 7.61
N ASP A 100 -5.19 -11.29 8.30
CA ASP A 100 -5.01 -12.33 9.31
C ASP A 100 -5.97 -12.12 10.48
N ILE A 101 -6.13 -10.89 10.98
CA ILE A 101 -7.09 -10.58 12.05
C ILE A 101 -8.50 -11.05 11.69
N VAL A 102 -8.93 -10.83 10.44
CA VAL A 102 -10.27 -11.23 9.98
C VAL A 102 -10.43 -12.76 9.88
N ALA A 103 -9.32 -13.49 9.74
CA ALA A 103 -9.31 -14.95 9.67
C ALA A 103 -9.24 -15.63 11.06
N ARG A 104 -9.07 -14.87 12.15
CA ARG A 104 -8.99 -15.42 13.50
C ARG A 104 -10.37 -15.72 14.04
N GLU A 105 -10.50 -16.87 14.69
CA GLU A 105 -11.68 -17.24 15.49
C GLU A 105 -11.84 -16.35 16.73
N TYR A 106 -10.72 -15.81 17.22
CA TYR A 106 -10.69 -14.97 18.41
C TYR A 106 -9.78 -13.76 18.21
N TYR A 107 -10.30 -12.59 18.59
CA TYR A 107 -9.63 -11.30 18.53
C TYR A 107 -10.13 -10.39 19.65
N SER A 108 -9.19 -9.77 20.38
CA SER A 108 -9.41 -8.99 21.60
C SER A 108 -8.56 -7.71 21.64
N GLU A 109 -8.75 -6.86 22.65
CA GLU A 109 -7.84 -5.71 22.87
C GLU A 109 -6.41 -6.14 23.18
N ALA A 110 -6.24 -7.25 23.90
CA ALA A 110 -4.92 -7.80 24.17
C ALA A 110 -4.17 -8.14 22.86
N ASP A 111 -4.87 -8.68 21.86
CA ASP A 111 -4.30 -8.96 20.53
C ASP A 111 -3.94 -7.66 19.79
N ALA A 112 -4.83 -6.67 19.81
CA ALA A 112 -4.58 -5.34 19.23
C ALA A 112 -3.38 -4.65 19.89
N SER A 113 -3.30 -4.73 21.23
CA SER A 113 -2.19 -4.22 22.04
C SER A 113 -0.87 -4.91 21.67
N HIS A 114 -0.90 -6.22 21.40
CA HIS A 114 0.28 -6.96 20.94
C HIS A 114 0.74 -6.53 19.54
N CYS A 115 -0.21 -6.27 18.63
CA CYS A 115 0.09 -5.78 17.30
C CYS A 115 0.70 -4.37 17.35
N ILE A 116 0.08 -3.43 18.07
CA ILE A 116 0.56 -2.05 18.14
C ILE A 116 1.92 -1.94 18.84
N GLN A 117 2.20 -2.80 19.83
CA GLN A 117 3.52 -2.86 20.46
C GLN A 117 4.61 -3.12 19.42
N GLN A 118 4.46 -4.17 18.60
CA GLN A 118 5.46 -4.52 17.58
C GLN A 118 5.61 -3.43 16.51
N ILE A 119 4.52 -2.75 16.17
CA ILE A 119 4.54 -1.59 15.26
C ILE A 119 5.34 -0.44 15.90
N LEU A 120 5.07 -0.11 17.16
CA LEU A 120 5.77 0.95 17.87
C LEU A 120 7.25 0.63 18.11
N GLU A 121 7.62 -0.63 18.32
CA GLU A 121 9.03 -1.07 18.39
C GLU A 121 9.76 -0.80 17.07
N ALA A 122 9.15 -1.15 15.93
CA ALA A 122 9.69 -0.83 14.61
C ALA A 122 9.79 0.68 14.36
N VAL A 123 8.76 1.45 14.71
CA VAL A 123 8.73 2.91 14.57
C VAL A 123 9.78 3.58 15.45
N LEU A 124 9.90 3.16 16.71
CA LEU A 124 10.92 3.67 17.63
C LEU A 124 12.33 3.43 17.07
N HIS A 125 12.61 2.24 16.54
CA HIS A 125 13.89 1.94 15.90
C HIS A 125 14.15 2.87 14.72
N CYS A 126 13.16 3.11 13.85
CA CYS A 126 13.29 4.09 12.76
C CYS A 126 13.63 5.48 13.30
N HIS A 127 12.91 5.94 14.34
CA HIS A 127 13.06 7.27 14.92
C HIS A 127 14.42 7.46 15.60
N GLN A 128 14.95 6.42 16.25
CA GLN A 128 16.30 6.42 16.82
C GLN A 128 17.39 6.48 15.74
N MET A 129 17.14 5.89 14.57
CA MET A 129 18.03 5.96 13.41
C MET A 129 17.84 7.24 12.57
N GLY A 130 17.05 8.21 13.06
CA GLY A 130 16.79 9.45 12.35
C GLY A 130 15.96 9.25 11.08
N VAL A 131 15.08 8.24 11.03
CA VAL A 131 14.21 7.95 9.89
C VAL A 131 12.75 8.16 10.26
N VAL A 132 11.98 8.78 9.36
CA VAL A 132 10.52 8.93 9.46
C VAL A 132 9.88 8.19 8.29
N HIS A 133 8.90 7.34 8.55
CA HIS A 133 8.29 6.47 7.55
C HIS A 133 7.33 7.22 6.60
N ARG A 134 6.47 8.08 7.16
CA ARG A 134 5.48 8.95 6.48
C ARG A 134 4.34 8.27 5.73
N ASP A 135 4.36 6.94 5.58
CA ASP A 135 3.26 6.19 4.94
C ASP A 135 2.87 4.93 5.74
N LEU A 136 2.73 5.07 7.07
CA LEU A 136 2.22 3.98 7.91
C LEU A 136 0.73 3.77 7.62
N LYS A 137 0.38 2.53 7.25
CA LYS A 137 -0.98 2.10 6.89
C LYS A 137 -1.08 0.57 6.88
N PRO A 138 -2.29 -0.02 6.88
CA PRO A 138 -2.51 -1.47 6.86
C PRO A 138 -1.72 -2.23 5.80
N GLU A 139 -1.59 -1.69 4.58
CA GLU A 139 -0.83 -2.30 3.47
C GLU A 139 0.64 -2.58 3.81
N ASN A 140 1.21 -1.75 4.69
CA ASN A 140 2.62 -1.76 5.04
C ASN A 140 2.90 -2.57 6.33
N LEU A 141 1.88 -3.24 6.87
CA LEU A 141 1.95 -4.06 8.07
C LEU A 141 1.76 -5.53 7.70
N LEU A 142 2.87 -6.24 7.56
CA LEU A 142 2.89 -7.63 7.09
C LEU A 142 3.17 -8.58 8.25
N LEU A 143 2.78 -9.85 8.11
CA LEU A 143 3.14 -10.91 9.03
C LEU A 143 4.31 -11.73 8.46
N ALA A 144 5.29 -12.03 9.32
CA ALA A 144 6.48 -12.78 8.92
C ALA A 144 6.14 -14.15 8.30
N SER A 145 5.12 -14.84 8.84
CA SER A 145 4.62 -16.13 8.35
C SER A 145 3.15 -16.32 8.74
N LYS A 146 2.53 -17.42 8.31
CA LYS A 146 1.17 -17.83 8.72
C LYS A 146 1.14 -18.58 10.05
N LEU A 147 2.28 -18.78 10.70
CA LEU A 147 2.35 -19.47 11.99
C LEU A 147 1.69 -18.62 13.07
N LYS A 148 1.01 -19.28 14.01
CA LYS A 148 0.41 -18.60 15.17
C LYS A 148 1.51 -17.86 15.94
N GLY A 149 1.29 -16.56 16.20
CA GLY A 149 2.28 -15.70 16.86
C GLY A 149 3.40 -15.18 15.96
N ALA A 150 3.24 -15.26 14.62
CA ALA A 150 4.17 -14.62 13.70
C ALA A 150 4.31 -13.12 13.98
N ALA A 151 5.55 -12.62 13.90
CA ALA A 151 5.85 -11.22 14.16
C ALA A 151 5.24 -10.30 13.09
N VAL A 152 4.77 -9.13 13.53
CA VAL A 152 4.41 -8.01 12.65
C VAL A 152 5.69 -7.38 12.13
N LYS A 153 5.77 -7.16 10.82
CA LYS A 153 6.89 -6.53 10.13
C LYS A 153 6.42 -5.32 9.33
N LEU A 154 7.02 -4.18 9.61
CA LEU A 154 6.87 -2.94 8.85
C LEU A 154 7.60 -3.06 7.50
N ALA A 155 6.91 -2.71 6.43
CA ALA A 155 7.39 -2.76 5.06
C ALA A 155 7.22 -1.42 4.32
N ASP A 156 7.86 -1.30 3.15
CA ASP A 156 7.76 -0.20 2.19
C ASP A 156 8.18 1.20 2.69
N PHE A 157 9.49 1.49 2.58
CA PHE A 157 10.08 2.78 2.92
C PHE A 157 10.19 3.75 1.73
N GLY A 158 9.42 3.55 0.65
CA GLY A 158 9.51 4.38 -0.56
C GLY A 158 9.22 5.87 -0.36
N LEU A 159 8.47 6.22 0.70
CA LEU A 159 8.20 7.60 1.11
C LEU A 159 9.01 8.06 2.33
N ALA A 160 9.89 7.22 2.87
CA ALA A 160 10.66 7.54 4.06
C ALA A 160 11.68 8.66 3.80
N ILE A 161 12.06 9.34 4.89
CA ILE A 161 13.05 10.42 4.92
C ILE A 161 14.00 10.25 6.08
N GLU A 162 15.19 10.83 5.94
CA GLU A 162 16.13 11.02 7.04
C GLU A 162 15.91 12.42 7.64
N VAL A 163 16.01 12.51 8.97
CA VAL A 163 15.88 13.73 9.76
C VAL A 163 17.08 13.87 10.69
N GLU A 164 17.54 15.09 10.90
CA GLU A 164 18.67 15.39 11.79
C GLU A 164 18.20 15.57 13.23
N GLY A 165 18.46 14.59 14.09
CA GLY A 165 18.04 14.62 15.49
C GLY A 165 16.51 14.77 15.64
N GLU A 166 16.09 15.84 16.29
CA GLU A 166 14.67 16.22 16.49
C GLU A 166 14.25 17.42 15.61
N GLN A 167 15.09 17.84 14.66
CA GLN A 167 14.76 18.97 13.79
C GLN A 167 13.55 18.66 12.91
N GLN A 168 12.66 19.65 12.78
CA GLN A 168 11.50 19.60 11.90
C GLN A 168 11.76 20.45 10.67
N ALA A 169 11.35 19.95 9.50
CA ALA A 169 11.44 20.67 8.24
C ALA A 169 10.25 20.35 7.35
N TRP A 170 10.10 21.11 6.26
CA TRP A 170 9.10 20.80 5.25
C TRP A 170 9.65 19.79 4.25
N PHE A 171 9.30 18.52 4.41
CA PHE A 171 9.74 17.43 3.53
C PHE A 171 8.77 17.15 2.35
N GLY A 172 7.84 18.07 2.11
CA GLY A 172 6.81 17.97 1.08
C GLY A 172 5.55 17.20 1.53
N PHE A 173 4.53 17.26 0.69
CA PHE A 173 3.26 16.56 0.90
C PHE A 173 3.36 15.11 0.38
N ALA A 174 3.34 14.14 1.30
CA ALA A 174 3.41 12.71 0.98
C ALA A 174 2.69 11.89 2.06
N GLY A 175 2.12 10.75 1.66
CA GLY A 175 1.38 9.83 2.52
C GLY A 175 -0.02 9.54 1.98
N THR A 176 -0.71 8.59 2.62
CA THR A 176 -2.06 8.18 2.23
C THR A 176 -3.12 9.04 2.95
N PRO A 177 -4.13 9.62 2.26
CA PRO A 177 -5.02 10.66 2.81
C PRO A 177 -5.58 10.44 4.22
N GLY A 178 -6.10 9.24 4.52
CA GLY A 178 -6.70 8.94 5.83
C GLY A 178 -5.70 8.76 6.99
N TYR A 179 -4.39 8.71 6.68
CA TYR A 179 -3.31 8.55 7.66
C TYR A 179 -2.42 9.79 7.76
N LEU A 180 -2.70 10.83 6.95
CA LEU A 180 -1.97 12.10 6.99
C LEU A 180 -2.21 12.81 8.32
N SER A 181 -1.15 13.33 8.92
CA SER A 181 -1.21 14.14 10.13
C SER A 181 -1.64 15.59 9.86
N PRO A 182 -2.24 16.30 10.83
CA PRO A 182 -2.69 17.69 10.68
C PRO A 182 -1.59 18.64 10.20
N GLU A 183 -0.37 18.55 10.73
CA GLU A 183 0.75 19.42 10.39
C GLU A 183 1.17 19.29 8.91
N VAL A 184 1.12 18.09 8.34
CA VAL A 184 1.38 17.87 6.90
C VAL A 184 0.29 18.53 6.05
N LEU A 185 -0.97 18.45 6.47
CA LEU A 185 -2.11 19.07 5.77
C LEU A 185 -2.10 20.59 5.87
N ARG A 186 -1.60 21.15 6.99
CA ARG A 186 -1.41 22.59 7.18
C ARG A 186 -0.18 23.13 6.46
N LYS A 187 0.68 22.24 5.96
CA LYS A 187 1.97 22.55 5.35
C LYS A 187 2.99 23.14 6.35
N ASP A 188 2.86 22.76 7.61
CA ASP A 188 3.81 23.10 8.66
C ASP A 188 5.06 22.21 8.54
N PRO A 189 6.23 22.67 9.01
CA PRO A 189 7.37 21.78 9.22
C PRO A 189 6.97 20.59 10.11
N TYR A 190 7.49 19.41 9.79
CA TYR A 190 7.15 18.19 10.51
C TYR A 190 8.37 17.28 10.67
N GLY A 191 8.20 16.19 11.43
CA GLY A 191 9.25 15.20 11.69
C GLY A 191 8.64 13.89 12.18
N LYS A 192 9.33 13.22 13.11
CA LYS A 192 8.92 11.94 13.73
C LYS A 192 7.45 11.85 14.19
N PRO A 193 6.81 12.91 14.74
CA PRO A 193 5.43 12.82 15.23
C PRO A 193 4.37 12.43 14.19
N VAL A 194 4.62 12.60 12.88
CA VAL A 194 3.66 12.21 11.84
C VAL A 194 3.39 10.71 11.82
N ASP A 195 4.40 9.90 12.15
CA ASP A 195 4.25 8.44 12.23
C ASP A 195 3.37 8.05 13.43
N LEU A 196 3.43 8.80 14.54
CA LEU A 196 2.61 8.52 15.72
C LEU A 196 1.14 8.88 15.51
N TRP A 197 0.84 9.89 14.69
CA TRP A 197 -0.52 10.14 14.25
C TRP A 197 -1.07 8.94 13.48
N ALA A 198 -0.30 8.43 12.51
CA ALA A 198 -0.69 7.27 11.73
C ALA A 198 -0.86 6.02 12.60
N CYS A 199 -0.01 5.81 13.62
CA CYS A 199 -0.21 4.75 14.62
C CYS A 199 -1.53 4.92 15.38
N GLY A 200 -1.95 6.14 15.73
CA GLY A 200 -3.25 6.40 16.36
C GLY A 200 -4.43 6.02 15.46
N VAL A 201 -4.35 6.37 14.18
CA VAL A 201 -5.34 5.96 13.16
C VAL A 201 -5.39 4.44 13.03
N ILE A 202 -4.23 3.78 12.96
CA ILE A 202 -4.12 2.32 12.88
C ILE A 202 -4.70 1.65 14.12
N LEU A 203 -4.35 2.13 15.32
CA LEU A 203 -4.85 1.60 16.59
C LEU A 203 -6.37 1.70 16.70
N TYR A 204 -6.94 2.84 16.28
CA TYR A 204 -8.38 3.01 16.21
C TYR A 204 -9.03 1.92 15.34
N ILE A 205 -8.52 1.70 14.13
CA ILE A 205 -9.04 0.66 13.23
C ILE A 205 -8.83 -0.74 13.81
N LEU A 206 -7.70 -1.00 14.47
CA LEU A 206 -7.44 -2.29 15.12
C LEU A 206 -8.49 -2.62 16.19
N LEU A 207 -9.12 -1.62 16.83
CA LEU A 207 -10.10 -1.87 17.90
C LEU A 207 -11.54 -2.00 17.42
N VAL A 208 -11.96 -1.25 16.38
CA VAL A 208 -13.36 -1.21 15.94
C VAL A 208 -13.58 -1.49 14.45
N GLY A 209 -12.51 -1.64 13.69
CA GLY A 209 -12.58 -2.08 12.30
C GLY A 209 -12.94 -1.01 11.27
N TYR A 210 -13.08 0.25 11.68
CA TYR A 210 -13.31 1.40 10.79
C TYR A 210 -12.39 2.58 11.15
N PRO A 211 -12.11 3.51 10.21
CA PRO A 211 -11.17 4.61 10.45
C PRO A 211 -11.81 5.76 11.26
N PRO A 212 -11.02 6.51 12.06
CA PRO A 212 -11.49 7.66 12.84
C PRO A 212 -11.85 8.87 11.97
N PHE A 213 -11.28 8.97 10.77
CA PHE A 213 -11.52 10.07 9.83
C PHE A 213 -11.93 9.48 8.49
N TRP A 214 -13.09 9.89 7.99
CA TRP A 214 -13.56 9.44 6.70
C TRP A 214 -14.57 10.42 6.09
N ASP A 215 -14.38 10.70 4.81
CA ASP A 215 -15.36 11.37 3.97
C ASP A 215 -15.13 10.94 2.52
N GLU A 216 -16.16 11.00 1.69
CA GLU A 216 -16.03 10.81 0.24
C GLU A 216 -15.33 12.00 -0.41
N ASP A 217 -15.58 13.21 0.12
CA ASP A 217 -14.89 14.42 -0.28
C ASP A 217 -13.56 14.53 0.49
N GLN A 218 -12.46 14.41 -0.26
CA GLN A 218 -11.11 14.51 0.28
C GLN A 218 -10.86 15.84 1.00
N HIS A 219 -11.48 16.94 0.57
CA HIS A 219 -11.36 18.22 1.26
C HIS A 219 -11.98 18.16 2.65
N ARG A 220 -13.19 17.60 2.78
CA ARG A 220 -13.86 17.42 4.08
C ARG A 220 -13.10 16.46 4.99
N LEU A 221 -12.57 15.36 4.45
CA LEU A 221 -11.66 14.47 5.16
C LEU A 221 -10.47 15.24 5.76
N TYR A 222 -9.82 16.10 4.95
CA TYR A 222 -8.71 16.91 5.43
C TYR A 222 -9.13 17.94 6.49
N GLN A 223 -10.35 18.47 6.44
CA GLN A 223 -10.86 19.32 7.52
C GLN A 223 -11.08 18.55 8.82
N GLN A 224 -11.66 17.34 8.76
CA GLN A 224 -11.82 16.47 9.93
C GLN A 224 -10.46 16.18 10.58
N ILE A 225 -9.47 15.76 9.79
CA ILE A 225 -8.11 15.47 10.26
C ILE A 225 -7.48 16.72 10.90
N LYS A 226 -7.50 17.87 10.22
CA LYS A 226 -6.94 19.13 10.76
C LYS A 226 -7.64 19.58 12.04
N ALA A 227 -8.93 19.28 12.21
CA ALA A 227 -9.68 19.59 13.42
C ALA A 227 -9.49 18.55 14.52
N GLY A 228 -8.87 17.39 14.22
CA GLY A 228 -8.87 16.24 15.12
C GLY A 228 -10.28 15.77 15.46
N ALA A 229 -11.21 15.89 14.51
CA ALA A 229 -12.62 15.55 14.70
C ALA A 229 -12.83 14.04 14.53
N TYR A 230 -12.61 13.29 15.61
CA TYR A 230 -12.99 11.90 15.77
C TYR A 230 -13.69 11.73 17.12
N ASP A 231 -14.44 10.65 17.26
CA ASP A 231 -15.15 10.29 18.49
C ASP A 231 -15.07 8.77 18.75
N PHE A 232 -15.69 8.35 19.84
CA PHE A 232 -15.78 6.95 20.27
C PHE A 232 -17.27 6.57 20.35
N PRO A 233 -17.95 6.35 19.21
CA PRO A 233 -19.40 6.18 19.18
C PRO A 233 -19.84 4.84 19.81
N SER A 234 -20.98 4.89 20.47
CA SER A 234 -21.68 3.71 20.98
C SER A 234 -22.40 2.97 19.85
N PRO A 235 -22.59 1.64 19.96
CA PRO A 235 -22.24 0.79 21.11
C PRO A 235 -20.82 0.21 21.09
N GLU A 236 -20.14 0.19 19.94
CA GLU A 236 -18.88 -0.57 19.78
C GLU A 236 -17.76 -0.09 20.72
N TRP A 237 -17.71 1.20 21.04
CA TRP A 237 -16.70 1.77 21.93
C TRP A 237 -17.07 1.66 23.42
N ASP A 238 -18.31 1.30 23.79
CA ASP A 238 -18.73 1.23 25.20
C ASP A 238 -17.96 0.15 25.96
N THR A 239 -17.59 -0.92 25.25
CA THR A 239 -16.83 -2.06 25.79
C THR A 239 -15.31 -1.90 25.64
N VAL A 240 -14.85 -0.80 25.02
CA VAL A 240 -13.41 -0.52 24.85
C VAL A 240 -12.87 0.15 26.10
N THR A 241 -11.74 -0.35 26.61
CA THR A 241 -11.12 0.14 27.84
C THR A 241 -10.77 1.63 27.78
N PRO A 242 -10.91 2.37 28.90
CA PRO A 242 -10.50 3.77 28.96
C PRO A 242 -9.04 3.99 28.56
N GLU A 243 -8.15 3.06 28.88
CA GLU A 243 -6.72 3.14 28.60
C GLU A 243 -6.41 2.98 27.11
N ALA A 244 -7.20 2.21 26.37
CA ALA A 244 -7.10 2.15 24.91
C ALA A 244 -7.46 3.50 24.29
N LYS A 245 -8.58 4.09 24.73
CA LYS A 245 -9.06 5.41 24.29
C LYS A 245 -8.05 6.51 24.64
N ASP A 246 -7.47 6.45 25.84
CA ASP A 246 -6.44 7.40 26.29
C ASP A 246 -5.18 7.33 25.42
N LEU A 247 -4.71 6.13 25.07
CA LEU A 247 -3.57 5.98 24.15
C LEU A 247 -3.88 6.55 22.76
N ILE A 248 -5.09 6.29 22.23
CA ILE A 248 -5.55 6.88 20.97
C ILE A 248 -5.55 8.41 21.06
N ASN A 249 -6.08 9.00 22.13
CA ASN A 249 -6.12 10.44 22.33
C ASN A 249 -4.70 11.06 22.32
N LYS A 250 -3.76 10.40 23.00
CA LYS A 250 -2.36 10.80 23.06
C LYS A 250 -1.65 10.74 21.70
N MET A 251 -2.00 9.77 20.85
CA MET A 251 -1.50 9.65 19.47
C MET A 251 -2.17 10.63 18.50
N LEU A 252 -3.50 10.78 18.59
CA LEU A 252 -4.30 11.68 17.77
C LEU A 252 -4.36 13.11 18.34
N THR A 253 -3.30 13.52 19.04
CA THR A 253 -3.10 14.88 19.50
C THR A 253 -2.69 15.77 18.33
N ILE A 254 -3.44 16.85 18.09
CA ILE A 254 -3.28 17.73 16.94
C ILE A 254 -1.92 18.45 16.94
N ASN A 255 -1.47 18.93 18.10
CA ASN A 255 -0.19 19.60 18.22
C ASN A 255 0.93 18.56 18.30
N PRO A 256 1.82 18.47 17.29
CA PRO A 256 2.87 17.44 17.26
C PRO A 256 3.86 17.53 18.42
N SER A 257 4.06 18.70 19.04
CA SER A 257 4.95 18.82 20.20
C SER A 257 4.35 18.32 21.51
N LYS A 258 3.03 18.10 21.53
CA LYS A 258 2.29 17.49 22.67
C LYS A 258 1.91 16.03 22.40
N ARG A 259 2.10 15.56 21.17
CA ARG A 259 1.78 14.21 20.76
C ARG A 259 2.76 13.24 21.40
N ILE A 260 2.24 12.12 21.90
CA ILE A 260 3.06 11.08 22.51
C ILE A 260 4.13 10.58 21.54
N THR A 261 5.33 10.31 22.05
CA THR A 261 6.41 9.69 21.26
C THR A 261 6.28 8.17 21.25
N ALA A 262 6.98 7.48 20.32
CA ALA A 262 6.98 6.02 20.29
C ALA A 262 7.54 5.39 21.59
N ALA A 263 8.56 6.03 22.19
CA ALA A 263 9.14 5.57 23.45
C ALA A 263 8.17 5.69 24.63
N GLU A 264 7.39 6.77 24.69
CA GLU A 264 6.36 6.96 25.73
C GLU A 264 5.17 6.03 25.50
N ALA A 265 4.75 5.84 24.25
CA ALA A 265 3.64 4.95 23.90
C ALA A 265 3.92 3.50 24.31
N LEU A 266 5.14 2.99 24.10
CA LEU A 266 5.53 1.65 24.55
C LEU A 266 5.49 1.45 26.08
N LYS A 267 5.61 2.54 26.85
CA LYS A 267 5.50 2.51 28.32
C LYS A 267 4.06 2.66 28.80
N HIS A 268 3.13 2.99 27.92
CA HIS A 268 1.72 3.21 28.27
C HIS A 268 1.10 1.95 28.88
N PRO A 269 0.31 2.04 29.98
CA PRO A 269 -0.24 0.86 30.68
C PRO A 269 -1.03 -0.11 29.79
N TRP A 270 -1.77 0.40 28.80
CA TRP A 270 -2.51 -0.43 27.85
C TRP A 270 -1.60 -1.37 27.00
N ILE A 271 -0.32 -1.02 26.85
CA ILE A 271 0.69 -1.83 26.18
C ILE A 271 1.54 -2.59 27.21
N SER A 272 2.17 -1.87 28.14
CA SER A 272 3.17 -2.42 29.06
C SER A 272 2.56 -3.34 30.14
N HIS A 273 1.30 -3.11 30.53
CA HIS A 273 0.55 -3.92 31.49
C HIS A 273 -0.65 -4.60 30.83
N ARG A 274 -0.50 -5.01 29.56
CA ARG A 274 -1.55 -5.64 28.75
C ARG A 274 -2.35 -6.71 29.50
N SER A 275 -1.67 -7.58 30.27
CA SER A 275 -2.30 -8.71 30.97
C SER A 275 -3.33 -8.30 32.03
N THR A 276 -3.28 -7.06 32.52
CA THR A 276 -4.19 -6.54 33.55
C THR A 276 -5.06 -5.39 33.07
N VAL A 277 -4.64 -4.69 32.00
CA VAL A 277 -5.32 -3.47 31.52
C VAL A 277 -6.12 -3.70 30.24
N ALA A 278 -5.62 -4.49 29.29
CA ALA A 278 -6.30 -4.70 28.02
C ALA A 278 -7.40 -5.77 28.16
N SER A 279 -8.57 -5.53 27.58
CA SER A 279 -9.68 -6.48 27.61
C SER A 279 -9.39 -7.77 26.80
N CYS A 280 -9.65 -8.92 27.41
CA CYS A 280 -9.64 -10.24 26.77
C CYS A 280 -11.06 -10.67 26.36
N MET A 281 -11.95 -9.74 26.04
CA MET A 281 -13.25 -10.08 25.46
C MET A 281 -13.11 -10.25 23.95
N HIS A 282 -13.70 -11.31 23.39
CA HIS A 282 -13.76 -11.45 21.93
C HIS A 282 -14.65 -10.36 21.33
N ARG A 283 -14.19 -9.72 20.25
CA ARG A 283 -14.89 -8.63 19.56
C ARG A 283 -15.29 -9.03 18.13
N GLN A 284 -16.34 -9.84 17.99
CA GLN A 284 -16.82 -10.29 16.67
C GLN A 284 -17.25 -9.14 15.75
N GLU A 285 -17.92 -8.11 16.30
CA GLU A 285 -18.36 -6.94 15.51
C GLU A 285 -17.17 -6.19 14.90
N THR A 286 -16.07 -6.05 15.64
CA THR A 286 -14.82 -5.49 15.13
C THR A 286 -14.31 -6.28 13.92
N VAL A 287 -14.30 -7.61 14.02
CA VAL A 287 -13.84 -8.51 12.96
C VAL A 287 -14.69 -8.34 11.69
N ASP A 288 -16.01 -8.26 11.83
CA ASP A 288 -16.94 -8.09 10.72
C ASP A 288 -16.78 -6.73 10.03
N CYS A 289 -16.63 -5.65 10.81
CA CYS A 289 -16.32 -4.31 10.31
C CYS A 289 -14.98 -4.29 9.56
N LEU A 290 -13.96 -4.96 10.11
CA LEU A 290 -12.64 -5.03 9.51
C LEU A 290 -12.66 -5.79 8.18
N LYS A 291 -13.47 -6.84 8.05
CA LYS A 291 -13.69 -7.57 6.78
C LYS A 291 -14.20 -6.62 5.69
N LYS A 292 -15.21 -5.81 6.01
CA LYS A 292 -15.79 -4.80 5.08
C LYS A 292 -14.77 -3.72 4.73
N PHE A 293 -14.01 -3.23 5.72
CA PHE A 293 -12.95 -2.25 5.53
C PHE A 293 -11.87 -2.75 4.56
N ASN A 294 -11.39 -3.97 4.79
CA ASN A 294 -10.39 -4.62 3.94
C ASN A 294 -10.86 -4.80 2.50
N ALA A 295 -12.09 -5.30 2.32
CA ALA A 295 -12.68 -5.46 0.98
C ALA A 295 -12.75 -4.12 0.23
N ARG A 296 -13.26 -3.07 0.89
CA ARG A 296 -13.37 -1.71 0.33
C ARG A 296 -12.00 -1.14 -0.05
N ARG A 297 -11.01 -1.28 0.83
CA ARG A 297 -9.64 -0.79 0.62
C ARG A 297 -8.94 -1.50 -0.53
N LYS A 298 -8.99 -2.84 -0.57
CA LYS A 298 -8.39 -3.63 -1.65
C LYS A 298 -9.02 -3.32 -3.01
N LEU A 299 -10.33 -3.15 -3.07
CA LEU A 299 -11.01 -2.75 -4.29
C LEU A 299 -10.54 -1.36 -4.75
N LYS A 300 -10.53 -0.35 -3.86
CA LYS A 300 -10.02 1.00 -4.16
C LYS A 300 -8.56 0.96 -4.65
N GLY A 301 -7.71 0.16 -4.00
CA GLY A 301 -6.30 0.00 -4.37
C GLY A 301 -6.10 -0.70 -5.72
N ALA A 302 -6.86 -1.76 -6.00
CA ALA A 302 -6.83 -2.49 -7.26
C ALA A 302 -7.26 -1.57 -8.41
N ILE A 303 -8.33 -0.81 -8.21
CA ILE A 303 -8.84 0.19 -9.14
C ILE A 303 -7.75 1.23 -9.45
N LEU A 304 -7.16 1.86 -8.43
CA LEU A 304 -6.10 2.86 -8.62
C LEU A 304 -4.88 2.26 -9.33
N THR A 305 -4.51 1.02 -8.99
CA THR A 305 -3.40 0.32 -9.64
C THR A 305 -3.70 0.02 -11.10
N THR A 306 -4.91 -0.45 -11.44
CA THR A 306 -5.33 -0.65 -12.83
C THR A 306 -5.31 0.66 -13.60
N MET A 307 -5.80 1.74 -13.01
CA MET A 307 -5.78 3.08 -13.61
C MET A 307 -4.35 3.57 -13.90
N LEU A 308 -3.42 3.36 -12.97
CA LEU A 308 -2.00 3.67 -13.14
C LEU A 308 -1.30 2.68 -14.10
N ALA A 309 -1.72 1.43 -14.15
CA ALA A 309 -1.16 0.41 -15.04
C ALA A 309 -1.65 0.57 -16.48
N THR A 310 -2.86 1.09 -16.71
CA THR A 310 -3.31 1.54 -18.04
C THR A 310 -2.49 2.72 -18.59
N ARG A 311 -1.64 3.35 -17.75
CA ARG A 311 -0.58 4.27 -18.18
C ARG A 311 0.63 3.56 -18.83
N ASN A 312 0.80 2.25 -18.57
CA ASN A 312 2.03 1.49 -18.81
C ASN A 312 1.84 0.16 -19.58
N PHE A 313 0.62 -0.36 -19.73
CA PHE A 313 0.37 -1.61 -20.45
C PHE A 313 0.24 -1.33 -21.95
N SER A 314 1.39 -1.14 -22.57
CA SER A 314 1.55 -1.04 -24.02
C SER A 314 2.78 -1.86 -24.47
N GLY A 315 3.00 -3.03 -23.83
CA GLY A 315 4.04 -4.00 -24.17
C GLY A 315 3.52 -5.44 -24.07
N GLY A 316 3.50 -6.16 -25.19
CA GLY A 316 2.66 -7.34 -25.42
C GLY A 316 3.30 -8.72 -25.24
N LYS A 317 2.64 -9.73 -25.81
CA LYS A 317 3.22 -11.05 -26.14
C LYS A 317 2.81 -11.46 -27.54
N SER A 318 3.81 -11.55 -28.43
CA SER A 318 3.76 -12.40 -29.63
C SER A 318 4.03 -13.83 -29.18
N GLY A 319 3.03 -14.71 -29.35
CA GLY A 319 3.16 -16.15 -29.13
C GLY A 319 3.15 -16.85 -30.49
N GLY A 320 4.24 -17.56 -30.79
CA GLY A 320 4.46 -18.23 -32.07
C GLY A 320 3.52 -19.40 -32.36
N ASN A 321 3.40 -19.68 -33.66
CA ASN A 321 2.60 -20.70 -34.33
C ASN A 321 2.53 -22.07 -33.61
N LYS A 322 1.30 -22.59 -33.48
CA LYS A 322 1.02 -24.04 -33.58
C LYS A 322 -0.35 -24.28 -34.22
N LYS A 323 -0.36 -25.13 -35.25
CA LYS A 323 -1.51 -25.51 -36.10
C LYS A 323 -2.41 -26.56 -35.41
N ASN A 324 -3.73 -26.33 -35.52
CA ASN A 324 -4.85 -27.24 -35.85
C ASN A 324 -4.97 -28.67 -35.27
N ASP A 325 -6.12 -29.03 -34.67
CA ASP A 325 -7.30 -29.66 -35.35
C ASP A 325 -8.46 -29.98 -34.35
N GLY A 326 -9.72 -29.88 -34.80
CA GLY A 326 -10.80 -30.81 -34.37
C GLY A 326 -12.05 -30.35 -33.55
N VAL A 327 -13.07 -29.80 -34.25
CA VAL A 327 -14.55 -30.03 -34.14
C VAL A 327 -15.38 -29.81 -32.84
N LYS A 328 -16.17 -28.72 -32.91
CA LYS A 328 -17.57 -28.38 -32.49
C LYS A 328 -18.34 -29.17 -31.39
N GLU A 329 -18.92 -28.41 -30.45
CA GLU A 329 -20.38 -28.35 -30.25
C GLU A 329 -20.84 -26.98 -29.69
N SER A 330 -22.02 -26.53 -30.09
CA SER A 330 -22.55 -25.16 -29.94
C SER A 330 -23.72 -25.16 -28.96
N SER A 331 -23.72 -24.24 -27.99
CA SER A 331 -24.97 -23.68 -27.45
C SER A 331 -24.74 -22.25 -26.93
N GLU A 332 -25.77 -21.44 -27.16
CA GLU A 332 -25.78 -19.98 -27.14
C GLU A 332 -25.39 -19.36 -25.78
N SER A 333 -24.39 -18.49 -25.80
CA SER A 333 -24.36 -17.24 -25.02
C SER A 333 -23.20 -16.40 -25.56
N THR A 334 -23.50 -15.21 -26.05
CA THR A 334 -22.54 -14.34 -26.73
C THR A 334 -21.56 -13.75 -25.70
N ASN A 335 -20.54 -14.53 -25.33
CA ASN A 335 -19.35 -14.08 -24.63
C ASN A 335 -18.44 -13.36 -25.63
N THR A 336 -18.67 -12.07 -25.85
CA THR A 336 -17.73 -11.25 -26.60
C THR A 336 -16.56 -10.89 -25.69
N THR A 337 -15.50 -11.70 -25.70
CA THR A 337 -14.16 -11.23 -25.33
C THR A 337 -13.73 -10.19 -26.36
N ILE A 338 -14.05 -8.92 -26.12
CA ILE A 338 -13.54 -7.81 -26.91
C ILE A 338 -12.07 -7.66 -26.52
N GLU A 339 -11.18 -8.18 -27.37
CA GLU A 339 -9.80 -7.72 -27.41
C GLU A 339 -9.82 -6.21 -27.71
N ASP A 340 -9.29 -5.38 -26.80
CA ASP A 340 -9.21 -3.93 -26.97
C ASP A 340 -8.42 -3.59 -28.26
N GLU A 341 -9.11 -3.26 -29.36
CA GLU A 341 -8.46 -2.75 -30.58
C GLU A 341 -7.63 -1.47 -30.31
N ASP A 342 -7.99 -0.70 -29.29
CA ASP A 342 -7.28 0.53 -28.90
C ASP A 342 -5.91 0.29 -28.24
N THR A 343 -5.60 -0.94 -27.79
CA THR A 343 -4.33 -1.23 -27.11
C THR A 343 -3.13 -1.32 -28.05
N LYS A 344 -3.35 -1.44 -29.37
CA LYS A 344 -2.24 -1.55 -30.34
C LYS A 344 -1.54 -0.22 -30.63
N VAL A 345 -2.27 0.90 -30.63
CA VAL A 345 -1.77 2.18 -31.18
C VAL A 345 -0.74 2.88 -30.27
N TRP A 346 -0.84 2.75 -28.94
CA TRP A 346 0.03 3.46 -27.99
C TRP A 346 1.33 2.74 -27.59
N SER A 347 1.61 1.55 -28.15
CA SER A 347 2.76 0.70 -27.80
C SER A 347 4.15 1.23 -28.18
N ARG A 348 4.23 2.38 -28.86
CA ARG A 348 5.50 2.94 -29.37
C ARG A 348 5.84 4.34 -28.88
N ASN A 349 5.04 4.97 -28.02
CA ASN A 349 5.26 6.38 -27.67
C ASN A 349 6.09 6.53 -26.37
N SER A 350 7.24 7.20 -26.46
CA SER A 350 8.21 7.40 -25.37
C SER A 350 7.91 8.60 -24.47
N LYS A 351 6.83 9.35 -24.75
CA LYS A 351 6.49 10.57 -24.02
C LYS A 351 5.60 10.27 -22.79
N PRO A 352 5.81 10.98 -21.66
CA PRO A 352 5.03 10.75 -20.45
C PRO A 352 3.55 11.10 -20.66
N VAL A 353 2.67 10.18 -20.28
CA VAL A 353 1.22 10.38 -20.19
C VAL A 353 0.86 10.53 -18.72
N HIS A 354 0.14 11.59 -18.37
CA HIS A 354 -0.39 11.85 -17.04
C HIS A 354 -1.89 11.58 -17.03
N THR A 355 -2.36 10.73 -16.11
CA THR A 355 -3.78 10.35 -16.01
C THR A 355 -4.33 10.87 -14.68
N THR A 356 -5.38 11.68 -14.76
CA THR A 356 -6.15 12.18 -13.63
C THR A 356 -7.51 11.50 -13.61
N ILE A 357 -8.02 11.14 -12.44
CA ILE A 357 -9.32 10.51 -12.31
C ILE A 357 -10.19 11.35 -11.43
N LEU A 358 -11.39 11.64 -11.93
CA LEU A 358 -12.36 12.50 -11.29
C LEU A 358 -13.57 11.67 -10.87
N ASN A 359 -14.08 12.01 -9.69
CA ASN A 359 -15.34 11.53 -9.14
C ASN A 359 -15.54 10.01 -9.23
N PRO A 360 -14.61 9.18 -8.70
CA PRO A 360 -14.81 7.74 -8.66
C PRO A 360 -15.95 7.38 -7.70
N HIS A 361 -17.00 6.78 -8.22
CA HIS A 361 -18.13 6.25 -7.46
C HIS A 361 -18.10 4.73 -7.44
N ILE A 362 -18.03 4.14 -6.25
CA ILE A 362 -17.92 2.69 -6.04
C ILE A 362 -19.22 2.17 -5.40
N HIS A 363 -19.81 1.16 -6.02
CA HIS A 363 -20.93 0.39 -5.50
C HIS A 363 -20.46 -1.01 -5.09
N LEU A 364 -20.57 -1.34 -3.80
CA LEU A 364 -20.33 -2.70 -3.30
C LEU A 364 -21.63 -3.50 -3.38
N MET A 365 -21.57 -4.68 -3.98
CA MET A 365 -22.71 -5.59 -4.21
C MET A 365 -22.40 -6.92 -3.51
N GLY A 366 -22.49 -6.91 -2.18
CA GLY A 366 -22.06 -8.04 -1.35
C GLY A 366 -20.53 -8.14 -1.20
N ASP A 367 -20.05 -9.30 -0.76
CA ASP A 367 -18.64 -9.53 -0.40
C ASP A 367 -17.72 -9.77 -1.62
N GLU A 368 -18.30 -10.22 -2.74
CA GLU A 368 -17.55 -10.70 -3.91
C GLU A 368 -17.78 -9.90 -5.18
N SER A 369 -18.65 -8.89 -5.18
CA SER A 369 -18.94 -8.10 -6.38
C SER A 369 -18.90 -6.61 -6.10
N ALA A 370 -18.37 -5.84 -7.06
CA ALA A 370 -18.37 -4.40 -6.98
C ALA A 370 -18.36 -3.75 -8.36
N CYS A 371 -18.88 -2.54 -8.45
CA CYS A 371 -18.84 -1.71 -9.65
C CYS A 371 -18.18 -0.38 -9.30
N ILE A 372 -17.39 0.17 -10.23
CA ILE A 372 -16.92 1.55 -10.16
C ILE A 372 -17.25 2.29 -11.45
N ALA A 373 -17.74 3.52 -11.33
CA ALA A 373 -17.83 4.49 -12.41
C ALA A 373 -16.93 5.69 -12.10
N TYR A 374 -16.21 6.21 -13.09
CA TYR A 374 -15.32 7.38 -12.92
C TYR A 374 -15.07 8.10 -14.25
N ILE A 375 -14.60 9.34 -14.17
CA ILE A 375 -14.13 10.09 -15.34
C ILE A 375 -12.61 10.04 -15.36
N ARG A 376 -12.01 9.58 -16.45
CA ARG A 376 -10.57 9.58 -16.68
C ARG A 376 -10.19 10.74 -17.59
N ILE A 377 -9.32 11.62 -17.12
CA ILE A 377 -8.63 12.64 -17.89
C ILE A 377 -7.21 12.15 -18.20
N THR A 378 -6.83 12.18 -19.47
CA THR A 378 -5.51 11.74 -19.96
C THR A 378 -4.82 12.92 -20.61
N GLN A 379 -3.75 13.41 -19.98
CA GLN A 379 -2.88 14.44 -20.50
C GLN A 379 -1.67 13.78 -21.15
N TYR A 380 -1.41 14.08 -22.41
CA TYR A 380 -0.32 13.48 -23.18
C TYR A 380 0.29 14.51 -24.13
N VAL A 381 1.47 14.23 -24.65
CA VAL A 381 2.08 15.04 -25.70
C VAL A 381 1.87 14.33 -27.04
N ASP A 382 1.23 14.99 -27.99
CA ASP A 382 0.97 14.42 -29.31
C ASP A 382 2.25 14.26 -30.16
N ALA A 383 2.11 13.70 -31.36
CA ALA A 383 3.23 13.48 -32.28
C ALA A 383 4.00 14.77 -32.58
N ASN A 384 3.31 15.92 -32.61
CA ASN A 384 3.88 17.24 -32.90
C ASN A 384 4.51 17.92 -31.67
N GLY A 385 4.51 17.25 -30.51
CA GLY A 385 5.08 17.85 -29.30
C GLY A 385 4.10 18.75 -28.54
N ILE A 386 2.82 18.79 -28.92
CA ILE A 386 1.82 19.66 -28.30
C ILE A 386 1.13 18.90 -27.14
N PRO A 387 1.02 19.50 -25.95
CA PRO A 387 0.27 18.90 -24.85
C PRO A 387 -1.24 18.89 -25.18
N ARG A 388 -1.85 17.71 -25.02
CA ARG A 388 -3.27 17.43 -25.24
C ARG A 388 -3.89 16.85 -23.97
N THR A 389 -5.20 17.02 -23.85
CA THR A 389 -6.00 16.45 -22.77
C THR A 389 -7.21 15.75 -23.39
N ALA A 390 -7.41 14.47 -23.08
CA ALA A 390 -8.58 13.69 -23.46
C ALA A 390 -9.37 13.29 -22.21
N GLN A 391 -10.69 13.22 -22.32
CA GLN A 391 -11.57 12.75 -21.26
C GLN A 391 -12.26 11.46 -21.72
N SER A 392 -12.47 10.51 -20.81
CA SER A 392 -13.30 9.33 -21.04
C SER A 392 -14.04 8.95 -19.76
N GLU A 393 -15.34 8.71 -19.83
CA GLU A 393 -16.11 8.10 -18.75
C GLU A 393 -15.89 6.58 -18.77
N GLU A 394 -15.55 5.97 -17.65
CA GLU A 394 -15.32 4.53 -17.56
C GLU A 394 -16.15 3.90 -16.44
N THR A 395 -16.72 2.73 -16.73
CA THR A 395 -17.34 1.85 -15.75
C THR A 395 -16.63 0.51 -15.77
N ARG A 396 -16.24 -0.01 -14.60
CA ARG A 396 -15.65 -1.34 -14.43
C ARG A 396 -16.44 -2.13 -13.41
N ILE A 397 -16.82 -3.35 -13.78
CA ILE A 397 -17.44 -4.31 -12.87
C ILE A 397 -16.39 -5.34 -12.49
N TRP A 398 -16.25 -5.54 -11.19
CA TRP A 398 -15.28 -6.41 -10.56
C TRP A 398 -15.99 -7.56 -9.84
N HIS A 399 -15.44 -8.76 -9.98
CA HIS A 399 -15.84 -9.94 -9.21
C HIS A 399 -14.61 -10.53 -8.52
N ARG A 400 -14.75 -10.91 -7.26
CA ARG A 400 -13.71 -11.60 -6.51
C ARG A 400 -13.83 -13.10 -6.79
N ARG A 401 -12.79 -13.72 -7.33
CA ARG A 401 -12.68 -15.17 -7.53
C ARG A 401 -11.37 -15.64 -6.91
N ASP A 402 -11.42 -16.70 -6.10
CA ASP A 402 -10.25 -17.25 -5.39
C ASP A 402 -9.47 -16.18 -4.59
N GLY A 403 -10.22 -15.29 -3.92
CA GLY A 403 -9.65 -14.22 -3.11
C GLY A 403 -9.08 -13.03 -3.90
N LYS A 404 -9.05 -13.08 -5.25
CA LYS A 404 -8.52 -12.01 -6.12
C LYS A 404 -9.64 -11.28 -6.86
N TRP A 405 -9.57 -9.94 -6.90
CA TRP A 405 -10.49 -9.12 -7.69
C TRP A 405 -10.12 -9.18 -9.17
N GLN A 406 -11.09 -9.50 -10.02
CA GLN A 406 -10.96 -9.57 -11.48
C GLN A 406 -12.02 -8.69 -12.14
N ILE A 407 -11.67 -8.04 -13.25
CA ILE A 407 -12.64 -7.27 -14.05
C ILE A 407 -13.48 -8.26 -14.86
N VAL A 408 -14.79 -8.24 -14.68
CA VAL A 408 -15.73 -9.08 -15.44
C VAL A 408 -16.45 -8.29 -16.54
N HIS A 409 -16.51 -6.97 -16.42
CA HIS A 409 -17.06 -6.10 -17.45
C HIS A 409 -16.37 -4.73 -17.44
N PHE A 410 -16.25 -4.13 -18.61
CA PHE A 410 -15.69 -2.81 -18.83
C PHE A 410 -16.53 -2.07 -19.86
N HIS A 411 -16.86 -0.82 -19.53
CA HIS A 411 -17.51 0.12 -20.41
C HIS A 411 -16.72 1.42 -20.42
N ARG A 412 -16.60 2.05 -21.59
CA ARG A 412 -15.94 3.34 -21.76
C ARG A 412 -16.69 4.19 -22.78
N SER A 413 -16.86 5.45 -22.45
CA SER A 413 -17.45 6.50 -23.28
C SER A 413 -16.47 7.68 -23.41
N GLY A 414 -16.65 8.53 -24.42
CA GLY A 414 -15.85 9.77 -24.58
C GLY A 414 -14.42 9.59 -25.11
N ALA A 415 -13.90 8.37 -25.24
CA ALA A 415 -12.65 8.12 -25.94
C ALA A 415 -12.86 8.18 -27.47
N PRO A 416 -12.00 8.88 -28.22
CA PRO A 416 -12.08 8.88 -29.66
C PRO A 416 -11.78 7.47 -30.20
N SER A 417 -12.65 6.97 -31.08
CA SER A 417 -12.57 5.63 -31.69
C SER A 417 -11.34 5.46 -32.59
N VAL A 418 -10.76 6.57 -33.06
CA VAL A 418 -9.48 6.68 -33.75
C VAL A 418 -9.00 8.11 -33.51
N LEU A 419 -7.75 8.30 -33.04
CA LEU A 419 -7.05 9.59 -33.14
C LEU A 419 -5.79 9.40 -34.00
N PRO A 420 -5.41 10.43 -34.78
CA PRO A 420 -4.50 10.32 -35.92
C PRO A 420 -3.08 9.85 -35.59
#